data_AF-A0A3A9EM58-F1
#
_entry.id   AF-A0A3A9EM58-F1
#
_cell.length_a   1.000
_cell.length_b   1.000
_cell.length_c   1.000
_cell.angle_alpha   90.00
_cell.angle_beta   90.00
_cell.angle_gamma   90.00
#
_symmetry.space_group_name_H-M   'P 1'
#
loop_
_entity.id
_entity.type
_entity.pdbx_description
1 polymer ?
#
loop_
_entity_poly.entity_id
_entity_poly.type
_entity_poly.pdbx_seq_one_letter_code
_entity_poly.pdbx_strand_id
1 'polypeptide(L)'
;MDDDSEIDGAPFENPAPETAAAMGEFGEYAGARELEGLLGKLRFCGGPEWVRRNHAIYVRANQTGAGTRAVAQWYARNLKIFSNIQRLAQEHERVFVLYGSGHLHILRRLIQEDSRFRLVDGLDFLGNSDDTAVNF
;
A
#
# COMPACT_ATOMS: atom_id res chain seq x y z
N MET A 1 -1.72 11.42 -16.00
CA MET A 1 -3.05 11.89 -15.53
C MET A 1 -3.33 11.10 -14.27
N ASP A 2 -3.44 11.77 -13.14
CA ASP A 2 -3.69 11.08 -11.88
C ASP A 2 -5.14 10.61 -11.87
N ASP A 3 -5.32 9.29 -11.87
CA ASP A 3 -6.60 8.59 -12.02
C ASP A 3 -7.42 8.58 -10.71
N ASP A 4 -7.03 9.42 -9.74
CA ASP A 4 -7.66 9.51 -8.42
C ASP A 4 -9.13 9.93 -8.48
N SER A 5 -9.55 10.58 -9.56
CA SER A 5 -10.93 11.00 -9.78
C SER A 5 -11.86 9.88 -10.27
N GLU A 6 -11.34 8.70 -10.62
CA GLU A 6 -12.16 7.59 -11.15
C GLU A 6 -12.61 6.60 -10.07
N ILE A 7 -12.01 6.61 -8.88
CA ILE A 7 -12.48 5.75 -7.78
C ILE A 7 -13.81 6.32 -7.28
N ASP A 8 -14.87 5.50 -7.39
CA ASP A 8 -16.11 5.77 -6.67
C ASP A 8 -15.80 5.72 -5.17
N GLY A 9 -15.56 6.90 -4.58
CA GLY A 9 -15.23 7.07 -3.17
C GLY A 9 -16.43 6.88 -2.24
N ALA A 10 -17.65 6.86 -2.78
CA ALA A 10 -18.87 6.77 -2.00
C ALA A 10 -18.92 5.57 -1.03
N PRO A 11 -18.41 4.37 -1.36
CA PRO A 11 -18.37 3.24 -0.42
C PRO A 11 -17.45 3.43 0.79
N PHE A 12 -16.56 4.42 0.76
CA PHE A 12 -15.66 4.76 1.88
C PHE A 12 -16.11 6.03 2.61
N GLU A 13 -16.84 6.92 1.95
CA GLU A 13 -17.47 8.09 2.59
C GLU A 13 -18.71 7.70 3.41
N ASN A 14 -19.53 6.78 2.91
CA ASN A 14 -20.67 6.20 3.62
C ASN A 14 -20.56 4.65 3.63
N PRO A 15 -19.65 4.11 4.46
CA PRO A 15 -19.33 2.70 4.43
C PRO A 15 -20.43 1.82 5.01
N ALA A 16 -20.58 0.61 4.44
CA ALA A 16 -21.35 -0.45 5.07
C ALA A 16 -20.77 -0.82 6.45
N PRO A 17 -21.57 -1.34 7.40
CA PRO A 17 -21.13 -1.57 8.78
C PRO A 17 -19.81 -2.34 8.92
N GLU A 18 -19.60 -3.37 8.12
CA GLU A 18 -18.39 -4.19 8.13
C GLU A 18 -17.16 -3.44 7.58
N THR A 19 -17.37 -2.54 6.62
CA THR A 19 -16.31 -1.68 6.09
C THR A 19 -15.97 -0.59 7.11
N ALA A 20 -16.98 -0.01 7.75
CA ALA A 20 -16.81 0.98 8.82
C ALA A 20 -16.04 0.39 10.00
N ALA A 21 -16.35 -0.85 10.40
CA ALA A 21 -15.64 -1.56 11.45
C ALA A 21 -14.15 -1.75 11.11
N ALA A 22 -13.82 -2.20 9.89
CA ALA A 22 -12.43 -2.34 9.46
C ALA A 22 -11.69 -0.99 9.39
N MET A 23 -12.37 0.07 8.96
CA MET A 23 -11.83 1.44 8.98
C MET A 23 -11.55 1.91 10.41
N GLY A 24 -12.45 1.62 11.35
CA GLY A 24 -12.29 1.90 12.77
C GLY A 24 -11.09 1.18 13.38
N GLU A 25 -11.01 -0.14 13.19
CA GLU A 25 -9.87 -0.96 13.66
C GLU A 25 -8.53 -0.46 13.09
N PHE A 26 -8.50 -0.10 11.81
CA PHE A 26 -7.31 0.47 11.18
C PHE A 26 -6.98 1.86 11.74
N GLY A 27 -7.99 2.71 11.95
CA GLY A 27 -7.82 4.04 12.52
C GLY A 27 -7.29 4.03 13.95
N GLU A 28 -7.84 3.16 14.81
CA GLU A 28 -7.34 2.94 16.17
C GLU A 28 -5.88 2.46 16.16
N TYR A 29 -5.56 1.49 15.29
CA TYR A 29 -4.19 1.00 15.14
C TYR A 29 -3.24 2.10 14.64
N ALA A 30 -3.67 2.90 13.66
CA ALA A 30 -2.86 3.95 13.06
C ALA A 30 -2.65 5.15 13.99
N GLY A 31 -3.65 5.47 14.83
CA GLY A 31 -3.63 6.60 15.76
C GLY A 31 -2.92 6.34 17.09
N ALA A 32 -2.66 5.09 17.44
CA ALA A 32 -2.15 4.71 18.77
C ALA A 32 -0.66 5.02 19.02
N ARG A 33 0.08 5.67 18.11
CA ARG A 33 1.54 5.77 18.22
C ARG A 33 2.11 7.14 17.88
N GLU A 34 2.99 7.62 18.75
CA GLU A 34 3.98 8.64 18.42
C GLU A 34 5.06 7.99 17.53
N LEU A 35 5.37 8.61 16.39
CA LEU A 35 6.30 8.07 15.40
C LEU A 35 7.59 8.90 15.41
N GLU A 36 8.73 8.23 15.36
CA GLU A 36 10.08 8.83 15.29
C GLU A 36 10.35 9.46 13.91
N GLY A 37 9.65 10.54 13.59
CA GLY A 37 9.83 11.28 12.33
C GLY A 37 9.47 10.46 11.08
N LEU A 38 10.06 10.86 9.94
CA LEU A 38 9.76 10.24 8.64
C LEU A 38 10.16 8.76 8.57
N LEU A 39 11.32 8.40 9.13
CA LEU A 39 11.80 7.01 9.13
C LEU A 39 10.88 6.11 9.96
N GLY A 40 10.49 6.56 11.17
CA GLY A 40 9.50 5.86 11.98
C GLY A 40 8.18 5.66 11.24
N LYS A 41 7.72 6.68 10.51
CA LYS A 41 6.51 6.59 9.68
C LYS A 41 6.63 5.60 8.52
N LEU A 42 7.76 5.59 7.80
CA LEU A 42 7.99 4.63 6.70
C LEU A 42 8.02 3.19 7.22
N ARG A 43 8.70 2.94 8.34
CA ARG A 43 8.72 1.62 8.99
C ARG A 43 7.32 1.18 9.43
N PHE A 44 6.58 2.08 10.06
CA PHE A 44 5.25 1.79 10.55
C PHE A 44 4.28 1.47 9.40
N CYS A 45 4.22 2.32 8.38
CA CYS A 45 3.36 2.15 7.22
C CYS A 45 3.78 0.97 6.32
N GLY A 46 5.07 0.61 6.31
CA GLY A 46 5.59 -0.54 5.58
C GLY A 46 5.43 -1.88 6.32
N GLY A 47 5.08 -1.84 7.62
CA GLY A 47 5.01 -3.00 8.47
C GLY A 47 3.88 -3.97 8.07
N PRO A 48 4.04 -5.28 8.32
CA PRO A 48 3.10 -6.30 7.88
C PRO A 48 1.69 -6.10 8.44
N GLU A 49 1.59 -5.53 9.64
CA GLU A 49 0.31 -5.32 10.29
C GLU A 49 -0.44 -4.11 9.73
N TRP A 50 0.26 -3.02 9.40
CA TRP A 50 -0.33 -1.92 8.64
C TRP A 50 -0.86 -2.41 7.29
N VAL A 51 -0.03 -3.15 6.55
CA VAL A 51 -0.39 -3.69 5.23
C VAL A 51 -1.62 -4.58 5.30
N ARG A 52 -1.70 -5.46 6.31
CA ARG A 52 -2.87 -6.34 6.51
C ARG A 52 -4.13 -5.56 6.83
N ARG A 53 -4.09 -4.68 7.84
CA ARG A 53 -5.29 -3.93 8.28
C ARG A 53 -5.77 -2.96 7.22
N ASN A 54 -4.85 -2.28 6.54
CA ASN A 54 -5.22 -1.36 5.46
C ASN A 54 -5.88 -2.10 4.29
N HIS A 55 -5.34 -3.24 3.86
CA HIS A 55 -5.95 -4.04 2.79
C HIS A 55 -7.31 -4.63 3.19
N ALA A 56 -7.50 -4.98 4.46
CA ALA A 56 -8.76 -5.51 4.98
C ALA A 56 -9.95 -4.58 4.74
N ILE A 57 -9.75 -3.26 4.74
CA ILE A 57 -10.80 -2.27 4.43
C ILE A 57 -11.40 -2.54 3.04
N TYR A 58 -10.54 -2.69 2.02
CA TYR A 58 -10.98 -2.98 0.65
C TYR A 58 -11.64 -4.36 0.54
N VAL A 59 -11.15 -5.35 1.28
CA VAL A 59 -11.76 -6.69 1.31
C VAL A 59 -13.18 -6.63 1.91
N ARG A 60 -13.41 -5.83 2.96
CA ARG A 60 -14.74 -5.62 3.53
C ARG A 60 -15.65 -4.80 2.62
N ALA A 61 -15.13 -3.77 1.97
CA ALA A 61 -15.90 -2.95 1.02
C ALA A 61 -16.52 -3.79 -0.11
N ASN A 62 -15.86 -4.88 -0.52
CA ASN A 62 -16.33 -5.78 -1.57
C ASN A 62 -17.69 -6.47 -1.29
N GLN A 63 -18.23 -6.38 -0.08
CA GLN A 63 -19.52 -7.00 0.27
C GLN A 63 -20.73 -6.30 -0.36
N THR A 64 -20.56 -5.10 -0.93
CA THR A 64 -21.63 -4.37 -1.62
C THR A 64 -21.33 -4.23 -3.11
N GLY A 65 -22.37 -4.01 -3.94
CA GLY A 65 -22.18 -3.78 -5.38
C GLY A 65 -21.35 -2.53 -5.69
N ALA A 66 -21.58 -1.43 -4.96
CA ALA A 66 -20.80 -0.20 -5.10
C ALA A 66 -19.35 -0.39 -4.63
N GLY A 67 -19.15 -1.03 -3.47
CA GLY A 67 -17.81 -1.35 -2.99
C GLY A 67 -17.06 -2.35 -3.87
N THR A 68 -17.74 -3.34 -4.47
CA THR A 68 -17.13 -4.22 -5.49
C THR A 68 -16.58 -3.42 -6.65
N ARG A 69 -17.34 -2.43 -7.15
CA ARG A 69 -16.90 -1.56 -8.25
C ARG A 69 -15.69 -0.72 -7.86
N ALA A 70 -15.74 -0.08 -6.69
CA ALA A 70 -14.63 0.72 -6.17
C ALA A 70 -13.36 -0.12 -5.95
N VAL A 71 -13.51 -1.32 -5.39
CA VAL A 71 -12.39 -2.27 -5.19
C VAL A 71 -11.85 -2.76 -6.53
N ALA A 72 -12.69 -3.03 -7.53
CA ALA A 72 -12.22 -3.39 -8.86
C ALA A 72 -11.39 -2.26 -9.51
N GLN A 73 -11.82 -1.01 -9.39
CA GLN A 73 -11.05 0.16 -9.83
C GLN A 73 -9.72 0.28 -9.09
N TRP A 74 -9.73 0.02 -7.77
CA TRP A 74 -8.50 -0.02 -6.96
C TRP A 74 -7.51 -1.09 -7.45
N TYR A 75 -7.98 -2.31 -7.72
CA TYR A 75 -7.14 -3.36 -8.29
C TYR A 75 -6.63 -2.99 -9.70
N ALA A 76 -7.46 -2.38 -10.53
CA ALA A 76 -7.05 -1.90 -11.86
C ALA A 76 -5.90 -0.89 -11.75
N ARG A 77 -5.93 0.03 -10.78
CA ARG A 77 -4.81 0.94 -10.53
C ARG A 77 -3.53 0.21 -10.12
N ASN A 78 -3.62 -0.80 -9.26
CA ASN A 78 -2.45 -1.60 -8.87
C ASN A 78 -1.85 -2.35 -10.08
N LEU A 79 -2.70 -2.86 -10.99
CA LEU A 79 -2.25 -3.46 -12.25
C LEU A 79 -1.58 -2.42 -13.18
N LYS A 80 -2.11 -1.20 -13.27
CA LYS A 80 -1.48 -0.10 -14.03
C LYS A 80 -0.08 0.23 -13.48
N ILE A 81 0.06 0.33 -12.15
CA ILE A 81 1.36 0.56 -11.49
C ILE A 81 2.32 -0.59 -11.80
N PHE A 82 1.87 -1.84 -11.65
CA PHE A 82 2.70 -3.01 -11.94
C PHE A 82 3.13 -3.09 -13.41
N SER A 83 2.24 -2.73 -14.35
CA SER A 83 2.59 -2.64 -15.78
C SER A 83 3.71 -1.61 -16.03
N ASN A 84 3.71 -0.49 -15.30
CA ASN A 84 4.80 0.49 -15.40
C ASN A 84 6.12 -0.06 -14.84
N ILE A 85 6.08 -0.81 -13.73
CA ILE A 85 7.26 -1.49 -13.18
C ILE A 85 7.80 -2.49 -14.21
N GLN A 86 6.92 -3.29 -14.82
CA GLN A 86 7.31 -4.24 -15.87
C GLN A 86 7.99 -3.58 -17.06
N ARG A 87 7.46 -2.43 -17.52
CA ARG A 87 8.05 -1.66 -18.60
C ARG A 87 9.43 -1.10 -18.23
N LEU A 88 9.56 -0.50 -17.04
CA LEU A 88 10.84 0.06 -16.57
C LEU A 88 11.91 -1.04 -16.40
N ALA A 89 11.51 -2.23 -15.96
CA ALA A 89 12.41 -3.37 -15.81
C ALA A 89 12.93 -3.95 -17.13
N GLN A 90 12.41 -3.53 -18.29
CA GLN A 90 12.99 -3.87 -19.58
C GLN A 90 14.29 -3.10 -19.84
N GLU A 91 14.43 -1.90 -19.28
CA GLU A 91 15.56 -1.00 -19.50
C GLU A 91 16.49 -0.90 -18.29
N HIS A 92 16.03 -1.35 -17.12
CA HIS A 92 16.75 -1.20 -15.86
C HIS A 92 16.81 -2.52 -15.08
N GLU A 93 18.00 -2.90 -14.63
CA GLU A 93 18.21 -4.09 -13.77
C GLU A 93 17.54 -3.93 -12.39
N ARG A 94 17.47 -2.69 -11.88
CA ARG A 94 16.93 -2.37 -10.56
C ARG A 94 15.96 -1.21 -10.66
N VAL A 95 14.78 -1.39 -10.09
CA VAL A 95 13.73 -0.37 -10.02
C VAL A 95 13.40 -0.14 -8.55
N PHE A 96 13.69 1.06 -8.05
CA PHE A 96 13.23 1.50 -6.74
C PHE A 96 11.84 2.11 -6.88
N VAL A 97 10.88 1.66 -6.06
CA VAL A 97 9.50 2.12 -6.12
C VAL A 97 9.10 2.68 -4.76
N LEU A 98 8.77 3.97 -4.73
CA LEU A 98 8.15 4.63 -3.59
C LEU A 98 6.67 4.89 -3.91
N TYR A 99 5.77 4.41 -3.06
CA TYR A 99 4.33 4.45 -3.32
C TYR A 99 3.53 4.46 -2.01
N GLY A 100 2.25 4.83 -2.10
CA GLY A 100 1.34 4.86 -0.94
C GLY A 100 1.12 3.47 -0.35
N SER A 101 1.09 3.37 0.98
CA SER A 101 1.05 2.09 1.70
C SER A 101 -0.19 1.24 1.40
N GLY A 102 -1.27 1.83 0.89
CA GLY A 102 -2.45 1.06 0.48
C GLY A 102 -2.22 0.13 -0.71
N HIS A 103 -1.18 0.37 -1.52
CA HIS A 103 -0.86 -0.49 -2.65
C HIS A 103 0.03 -1.68 -2.27
N LEU A 104 0.65 -1.66 -1.07
CA LEU A 104 1.67 -2.63 -0.66
C LEU A 104 1.20 -4.07 -0.79
N HIS A 105 -0.02 -4.39 -0.35
CA HIS A 105 -0.48 -5.78 -0.36
C HIS A 105 -0.53 -6.36 -1.77
N ILE A 106 -1.20 -5.66 -2.70
CA ILE A 106 -1.43 -6.15 -4.06
C ILE A 106 -0.12 -6.09 -4.86
N LEU A 107 0.62 -4.98 -4.80
CA LEU A 107 1.86 -4.84 -5.56
C LEU A 107 2.93 -5.85 -5.14
N ARG A 108 3.13 -6.09 -3.85
CA ARG A 108 4.11 -7.10 -3.39
C ARG A 108 3.75 -8.47 -3.91
N ARG A 109 2.46 -8.83 -3.90
CA ARG A 109 1.97 -10.10 -4.43
C ARG A 109 2.22 -10.24 -5.93
N LEU A 110 1.85 -9.23 -6.72
CA LEU A 110 2.08 -9.22 -8.17
C LEU A 110 3.57 -9.36 -8.51
N ILE A 111 4.45 -8.66 -7.79
CA ILE A 111 5.91 -8.75 -7.99
C ILE A 111 6.43 -10.15 -7.61
N GLN A 112 5.94 -10.74 -6.52
CA GLN A 112 6.34 -12.08 -6.09
C GLN A 112 5.85 -13.19 -7.02
N GLU A 113 4.70 -13.00 -7.68
CA GLU A 113 4.09 -13.96 -8.61
C GLU A 113 4.74 -13.93 -10.00
N ASP A 114 5.40 -12.84 -10.37
CA ASP A 114 6.15 -12.74 -11.62
C ASP A 114 7.60 -13.19 -11.43
N SER A 115 7.93 -14.39 -11.93
CA SER A 115 9.24 -15.03 -11.76
C SER A 115 10.43 -14.26 -12.35
N ARG A 116 10.18 -13.20 -13.13
CA ARG A 116 11.23 -12.31 -13.66
C ARG A 116 11.70 -11.28 -12.64
N PHE A 117 10.96 -11.11 -11.55
CA PHE A 117 11.28 -10.15 -10.50
C PHE A 117 11.79 -10.83 -9.23
N ARG A 118 12.61 -10.08 -8.50
CA ARG A 118 12.96 -10.38 -7.12
C ARG A 118 12.56 -9.18 -6.26
N LEU A 119 11.54 -9.37 -5.43
CA LEU A 119 11.16 -8.35 -4.45
C LEU A 119 12.26 -8.23 -3.39
N VAL A 120 12.75 -7.01 -3.18
CA VAL A 120 13.65 -6.66 -2.07
C VAL A 120 12.91 -5.68 -1.17
N ASP A 121 12.91 -5.90 0.14
CA ASP A 121 12.21 -5.02 1.05
C ASP A 121 12.97 -3.70 1.23
N GLY A 122 12.31 -2.57 0.96
CA GLY A 122 12.90 -1.26 1.15
C GLY A 122 13.21 -0.96 2.61
N LEU A 123 12.49 -1.59 3.55
CA LEU A 123 12.70 -1.41 4.99
C LEU A 123 14.05 -1.94 5.47
N ASP A 124 14.65 -2.88 4.74
CA ASP A 124 15.99 -3.44 5.02
C ASP A 124 17.10 -2.40 4.80
N PHE A 125 16.81 -1.32 4.07
CA PHE A 125 17.74 -0.23 3.77
C PHE A 125 17.47 1.05 4.57
N LEU A 126 16.42 1.06 5.40
CA LEU A 126 16.24 2.15 6.34
C LEU A 126 17.21 1.92 7.50
N GLY A 127 18.08 2.87 7.80
CA GLY A 127 18.96 2.82 8.97
C GLY A 127 18.17 2.84 10.28
N ASN A 128 18.70 2.27 11.34
CA ASN A 128 18.10 2.43 12.67
C ASN A 128 18.14 3.91 13.08
N SER A 129 17.21 4.37 13.91
CA SER A 129 17.19 5.76 14.39
C SER A 129 18.50 6.19 15.08
N ASP A 130 19.33 5.22 15.48
CA ASP A 130 20.64 5.41 16.09
C ASP A 130 21.79 5.58 15.08
N ASP A 131 21.57 5.36 13.78
CA ASP A 131 22.61 5.29 12.76
C ASP A 131 22.96 6.68 12.17
N THR A 132 23.07 7.69 13.04
CA THR A 132 23.43 9.07 12.66
C THR A 132 24.94 9.26 12.40
N ALA A 133 25.72 8.18 12.35
CA ALA A 133 27.16 8.24 12.09
C ALA A 133 27.53 7.71 10.70
N VAL A 134 27.04 8.36 9.64
CA VAL A 134 27.71 8.27 8.34
C VAL A 134 27.92 9.69 7.82
N ASN A 135 29.11 10.22 8.11
CA ASN A 135 29.61 11.42 7.45
C ASN A 135 29.80 11.11 5.96
N PHE A 136 29.19 11.93 5.10
CA PHE A 136 29.53 12.01 3.68
C PHE A 136 30.91 12.64 3.49
#